data_AF-A0A452TKG7-F1
#
_entry.id   AF-A0A452TKG7-F1
#
_cell.length_a   1.000
_cell.length_b   1.000
_cell.length_c   1.000
_cell.angle_alpha   90.00
_cell.angle_beta   90.00
_cell.angle_gamma   90.00
#
_symmetry.space_group_name_H-M   'P 1'
#
loop_
_entity.id
_entity.type
_entity.pdbx_description
1 polymer ?
#
loop_
_entity_poly.entity_id
_entity_poly.type
_entity_poly.pdbx_seq_one_letter_code
_entity_poly.pdbx_strand_id
1 'polypeptide(L)'
;GEVPLPCNAEELAGQGATLLTPSPRDPARSPKPASPDAQLWSSGPEVDLSVLESPGVPGGSSPMARGKPNGPQHRLEQTTRRLDFSMAEALNQEFLATRSNEKQELQELNDRFANYIEKVRFLEQQNAALAAEVNRLKGREPTRGSRLSSQPVREKVVAASNLDPGVRGADGWAVALQLSLPILLARLEEETRKREDAEHNLVLFRKDVDDATLSRLELERKIESLMDEIEFLKKLHEEERRDLQVSVESQQVQQVEVEATVKPELTAALRDIRAQYESIAAKNLQEAEEWYKSKYADLSDAANRNHEALRQAKQEMNESRRQIQSLTCEVDGLRGTNEALLRQLRELEEQFALESVHEQLGPGLDPPLLLLPCCSPPLIEESEGLKERPPQPPVFHPFIPLFAVPDVEPAQDSHSRKMVLIKTIETRNGEQVVTESQKEQRSELDKSSTHSY
;
A
#
# COMPACT_ATOMS: atom_id res chain seq x y z
N GLY A 1 29.67 -58.34 20.46
CA GLY A 1 29.52 -57.43 21.61
C GLY A 1 29.44 -56.04 21.05
N GLU A 2 28.58 -55.16 21.47
CA GLU A 2 27.57 -55.15 22.53
C GLU A 2 26.61 -54.04 22.12
N VAL A 3 25.31 -54.29 22.28
CA VAL A 3 24.28 -53.25 22.36
C VAL A 3 23.99 -53.11 23.86
N PRO A 4 23.71 -51.89 24.37
CA PRO A 4 22.31 -51.63 24.73
C PRO A 4 21.80 -50.24 24.32
N LEU A 5 20.57 -50.27 23.78
CA LEU A 5 19.47 -49.28 23.72
C LEU A 5 19.01 -48.85 25.15
N PRO A 6 17.99 -47.97 25.44
CA PRO A 6 16.71 -47.76 24.71
C PRO A 6 16.04 -46.34 24.79
N CYS A 7 15.23 -45.92 23.80
CA CYS A 7 13.75 -45.96 23.62
C CYS A 7 12.88 -44.88 24.33
N ASN A 8 11.99 -44.28 23.51
CA ASN A 8 10.59 -43.82 23.76
C ASN A 8 10.38 -42.57 24.67
N ALA A 9 9.36 -41.70 24.59
CA ALA A 9 8.03 -41.65 23.93
C ALA A 9 7.47 -40.19 23.94
N GLU A 10 6.36 -39.96 23.22
CA GLU A 10 5.18 -39.11 23.55
C GLU A 10 5.35 -37.58 23.76
N GLU A 11 4.73 -36.71 22.94
CA GLU A 11 3.34 -36.19 22.97
C GLU A 11 3.11 -34.94 23.85
N LEU A 12 2.66 -33.87 23.18
CA LEU A 12 1.72 -32.80 23.57
C LEU A 12 2.10 -31.62 24.50
N ALA A 13 1.74 -30.44 23.95
CA ALA A 13 1.29 -29.17 24.56
C ALA A 13 2.35 -28.26 25.24
N GLY A 14 2.42 -26.95 24.99
CA GLY A 14 1.63 -26.07 24.12
C GLY A 14 2.04 -24.59 24.33
N GLN A 15 1.33 -23.70 23.63
CA GLN A 15 1.35 -22.21 23.73
C GLN A 15 2.55 -21.57 23.00
N GLY A 16 2.40 -20.76 21.96
CA GLY A 16 1.35 -19.78 21.68
C GLY A 16 1.88 -18.38 22.00
N ALA A 17 2.52 -17.70 21.06
CA ALA A 17 2.89 -16.29 21.19
C ALA A 17 2.78 -15.57 19.84
N THR A 18 1.59 -15.03 19.65
CA THR A 18 1.12 -14.22 18.53
C THR A 18 1.76 -12.84 18.54
N LEU A 19 2.05 -12.35 17.33
CA LEU A 19 2.33 -10.97 16.96
C LEU A 19 1.31 -9.99 17.57
N LEU A 20 1.77 -8.90 18.19
CA LEU A 20 0.93 -7.74 18.47
C LEU A 20 1.63 -6.44 18.06
N THR A 21 1.10 -5.87 16.99
CA THR A 21 1.03 -4.42 16.72
C THR A 21 0.34 -3.67 17.86
N PRO A 22 0.66 -2.39 18.08
CA PRO A 22 -0.30 -1.48 18.70
C PRO A 22 -0.66 -0.30 17.79
N SER A 23 -1.94 0.03 17.80
CA SER A 23 -2.51 1.31 17.37
C SER A 23 -3.56 1.73 18.44
N PRO A 24 -4.20 2.90 18.39
CA PRO A 24 -3.90 4.10 19.18
C PRO A 24 -5.01 4.43 20.20
N ARG A 25 -4.74 5.27 21.22
CA ARG A 25 -5.78 5.99 22.01
C ARG A 25 -5.18 7.21 22.77
N ASP A 26 -5.68 8.40 22.42
CA ASP A 26 -5.75 9.63 23.24
C ASP A 26 -6.99 9.58 24.18
N PRO A 27 -7.36 10.59 25.03
CA PRO A 27 -6.70 11.84 25.48
C PRO A 27 -6.79 12.11 27.02
N ALA A 28 -6.25 13.27 27.43
CA ALA A 28 -6.67 14.15 28.56
C ALA A 28 -6.10 13.92 29.98
N ARG A 29 -5.20 14.83 30.41
CA ARG A 29 -5.37 15.65 31.63
C ARG A 29 -4.27 16.70 31.79
N SER A 30 -4.68 17.96 31.88
CA SER A 30 -3.97 19.00 32.66
C SER A 30 -4.66 19.09 34.03
N PRO A 31 -3.97 19.51 35.12
CA PRO A 31 -3.86 20.94 35.40
C PRO A 31 -2.53 21.43 36.03
N LYS A 32 -2.33 22.76 35.88
CA LYS A 32 -1.42 23.80 36.47
C LYS A 32 -1.06 23.67 37.99
N PRO A 33 -0.35 24.66 38.61
CA PRO A 33 0.94 25.34 38.31
C PRO A 33 1.86 25.47 39.57
N ALA A 34 3.14 25.84 39.41
CA ALA A 34 3.91 26.53 40.46
C ALA A 34 5.15 27.26 39.90
N SER A 35 5.20 28.57 40.12
CA SER A 35 6.40 29.43 40.28
C SER A 35 6.40 29.90 41.74
N PRO A 36 7.44 30.54 42.35
CA PRO A 36 8.57 31.29 41.73
C PRO A 36 9.95 31.14 42.46
N ASP A 37 10.91 32.00 42.06
CA ASP A 37 12.13 32.48 42.75
C ASP A 37 13.37 31.55 42.79
N ALA A 38 14.64 32.00 42.73
CA ALA A 38 15.31 33.26 42.38
C ALA A 38 16.84 33.00 42.39
N GLN A 39 17.59 33.70 41.54
CA GLN A 39 18.97 34.22 41.71
C GLN A 39 20.16 33.27 42.01
N LEU A 40 21.21 33.32 41.15
CA LEU A 40 22.50 33.95 41.50
C LEU A 40 23.43 34.13 40.27
N TRP A 41 24.05 35.30 40.19
CA TRP A 41 25.03 35.75 39.18
C TRP A 41 26.45 35.21 39.40
N SER A 42 27.26 35.22 38.34
CA SER A 42 28.70 35.61 38.26
C SER A 42 29.15 35.43 36.79
N SER A 43 30.00 36.20 36.11
CA SER A 43 30.71 37.49 36.23
C SER A 43 31.33 37.75 34.82
N GLY A 44 31.57 39.02 34.44
CA GLY A 44 32.03 39.46 33.09
C GLY A 44 33.47 39.07 32.68
N PRO A 45 34.09 39.73 31.67
CA PRO A 45 34.21 41.20 31.61
C PRO A 45 33.97 41.89 30.23
N GLU A 46 33.85 43.22 30.31
CA GLU A 46 33.74 44.23 29.25
C GLU A 46 35.04 44.46 28.45
N VAL A 47 34.89 44.96 27.21
CA VAL A 47 35.73 46.03 26.65
C VAL A 47 34.92 46.89 25.67
N ASP A 48 35.17 48.18 25.77
CA ASP A 48 34.48 49.36 25.25
C ASP A 48 35.03 49.80 23.87
N LEU A 49 34.18 50.43 23.05
CA LEU A 49 34.60 51.38 22.01
C LEU A 49 33.41 52.23 21.55
N SER A 50 33.63 53.53 21.66
CA SER A 50 32.66 54.61 21.61
C SER A 50 32.61 55.32 20.25
N VAL A 51 31.65 56.26 20.15
CA VAL A 51 31.62 57.46 19.27
C VAL A 51 30.93 57.32 17.90
N LEU A 52 29.76 57.95 17.72
CA LEU A 52 29.64 59.25 17.01
C LEU A 52 28.23 59.88 17.15
N GLU A 53 28.24 61.06 17.79
CA GLU A 53 27.41 62.27 17.65
C GLU A 53 25.91 62.25 17.24
N SER A 54 25.11 62.82 18.15
CA SER A 54 23.83 63.53 17.93
C SER A 54 24.03 64.86 17.15
N PRO A 55 22.98 65.58 16.71
CA PRO A 55 22.16 66.42 17.61
C PRO A 55 20.65 66.36 17.26
N GLY A 56 19.72 66.40 18.23
CA GLY A 56 19.38 67.58 19.02
C GLY A 56 18.25 68.38 18.31
N VAL A 57 17.23 68.98 18.93
CA VAL A 57 16.93 69.38 20.31
C VAL A 57 15.40 69.76 20.32
N PRO A 58 14.83 70.49 21.31
CA PRO A 58 13.91 70.09 22.39
C PRO A 58 12.47 70.68 22.19
N GLY A 59 11.49 70.71 23.09
CA GLY A 59 11.30 70.48 24.53
C GLY A 59 10.06 71.28 25.00
N GLY A 60 9.72 71.20 26.29
CA GLY A 60 9.01 72.28 26.99
C GLY A 60 7.66 71.96 27.66
N SER A 61 7.73 71.43 28.88
CA SER A 61 7.13 71.91 30.13
C SER A 61 5.63 72.31 30.28
N SER A 62 5.02 71.68 31.31
CA SER A 62 3.78 71.90 32.08
C SER A 62 3.60 73.31 32.73
N PRO A 63 2.69 73.56 33.72
CA PRO A 63 1.26 73.22 33.96
C PRO A 63 0.41 74.47 34.38
N MET A 64 -0.92 74.37 34.55
CA MET A 64 -1.63 75.14 35.61
C MET A 64 -3.07 74.67 35.89
N ALA A 65 -3.51 74.93 37.13
CA ALA A 65 -4.69 74.37 37.78
C ALA A 65 -5.82 75.39 38.01
N ARG A 66 -7.03 74.84 38.12
CA ARG A 66 -8.14 75.18 39.04
C ARG A 66 -9.14 76.30 38.66
N GLY A 67 -10.39 75.86 38.47
CA GLY A 67 -11.61 76.65 38.66
C GLY A 67 -12.87 75.76 38.60
N LYS A 68 -13.64 75.69 39.70
CA LYS A 68 -15.05 75.26 39.77
C LYS A 68 -15.85 76.49 40.21
N PRO A 69 -17.09 76.73 39.73
CA PRO A 69 -18.25 76.17 40.43
C PRO A 69 -19.51 75.82 39.58
N ASN A 70 -20.31 74.89 40.15
CA ASN A 70 -21.78 74.71 40.14
C ASN A 70 -22.66 74.83 38.87
N GLY A 71 -23.14 73.65 38.39
CA GLY A 71 -24.53 73.29 38.01
C GLY A 71 -25.13 73.83 36.69
N PRO A 72 -26.16 73.20 36.08
CA PRO A 72 -26.85 71.95 36.40
C PRO A 72 -26.56 70.81 35.39
N GLN A 73 -26.98 69.59 35.74
CA GLN A 73 -26.84 68.39 34.91
C GLN A 73 -27.60 68.55 33.58
N HIS A 74 -26.87 68.82 32.50
CA HIS A 74 -27.35 68.53 31.15
C HIS A 74 -26.58 67.31 30.62
N ARG A 75 -27.35 66.22 30.55
CA ARG A 75 -27.08 64.95 29.87
C ARG A 75 -26.15 65.17 28.66
N LEU A 76 -24.95 64.58 28.74
CA LEU A 76 -24.13 64.33 27.56
C LEU A 76 -24.97 63.47 26.59
N GLU A 77 -25.57 64.09 25.60
CA GLU A 77 -25.66 63.51 24.26
C GLU A 77 -24.53 64.13 23.44
N GLN A 78 -23.29 63.90 23.89
CA GLN A 78 -22.23 63.77 22.92
C GLN A 78 -22.60 62.54 22.12
N THR A 79 -22.95 62.75 20.85
CA THR A 79 -22.84 61.75 19.82
C THR A 79 -21.41 61.23 19.84
N THR A 80 -21.12 60.30 20.76
CA THR A 80 -20.07 59.33 20.58
C THR A 80 -20.47 58.62 19.30
N ARG A 81 -19.92 59.11 18.17
CA ARG A 81 -19.59 58.23 17.07
C ARG A 81 -18.98 57.02 17.75
N ARG A 82 -19.73 55.92 17.83
CA ARG A 82 -19.16 54.61 18.06
C ARG A 82 -18.19 54.45 16.90
N LEU A 83 -16.95 54.87 17.10
CA LEU A 83 -15.86 54.43 16.27
C LEU A 83 -15.88 52.92 16.43
N ASP A 84 -16.24 52.24 15.35
CA ASP A 84 -16.42 50.81 15.36
C ASP A 84 -15.03 50.18 15.45
N PHE A 85 -14.54 50.02 16.68
CA PHE A 85 -13.27 49.38 16.98
C PHE A 85 -13.28 47.89 16.61
N SER A 86 -14.42 47.32 16.20
CA SER A 86 -14.51 45.92 15.77
C SER A 86 -13.61 45.62 14.58
N MET A 87 -13.51 46.55 13.62
CA MET A 87 -12.65 46.35 12.44
C MET A 87 -11.17 46.54 12.79
N ALA A 88 -10.85 47.51 13.65
CA ALA A 88 -9.49 47.70 14.14
C ALA A 88 -9.00 46.54 15.02
N GLU A 89 -9.89 45.96 15.82
CA GLU A 89 -9.63 44.78 16.65
C GLU A 89 -9.45 43.53 15.79
N ALA A 90 -10.26 43.34 14.74
CA ALA A 90 -10.10 42.26 13.79
C ALA A 90 -8.76 42.34 13.04
N LEU A 91 -8.38 43.53 12.54
CA LEU A 91 -7.08 43.76 11.90
C LEU A 91 -5.91 43.55 12.87
N ASN A 92 -6.07 43.92 14.15
CA ASN A 92 -5.07 43.70 15.19
C ASN A 92 -4.93 42.20 15.53
N GLN A 93 -6.04 41.45 15.57
CA GLN A 93 -6.00 40.00 15.77
C GLN A 93 -5.36 39.28 14.59
N GLU A 94 -5.65 39.70 13.36
CA GLU A 94 -5.00 39.19 12.16
C GLU A 94 -3.49 39.49 12.16
N PHE A 95 -3.10 40.72 12.53
CA PHE A 95 -1.69 41.09 12.67
C PHE A 95 -0.97 40.26 13.74
N LEU A 96 -1.59 40.02 14.89
CA LEU A 96 -1.05 39.17 15.95
C LEU A 96 -0.94 37.70 15.50
N ALA A 97 -1.92 37.20 14.74
CA ALA A 97 -1.90 35.85 14.20
C ALA A 97 -0.75 35.68 13.18
N THR A 98 -0.60 36.62 12.24
CA THR A 98 0.50 36.62 11.27
C THR A 98 1.86 36.68 11.96
N ARG A 99 2.02 37.57 12.94
CA ARG A 99 3.27 37.67 13.73
C ARG A 99 3.56 36.40 14.53
N SER A 100 2.52 35.75 15.07
CA SER A 100 2.67 34.47 15.76
C SER A 100 3.08 33.35 14.80
N ASN A 101 2.51 33.33 13.59
CA ASN A 101 2.85 32.37 12.56
C ASN A 101 4.30 32.56 12.06
N GLU A 102 4.70 33.78 11.73
CA GLU A 102 6.08 34.12 11.35
C GLU A 102 7.08 33.72 12.44
N LYS A 103 6.73 33.94 13.71
CA LYS A 103 7.57 33.52 14.85
C LYS A 103 7.73 32.00 14.89
N GLN A 104 6.65 31.25 14.63
CA GLN A 104 6.71 29.79 14.60
C GLN A 104 7.56 29.29 13.43
N GLU A 105 7.40 29.85 12.23
CA GLU A 105 8.22 29.52 11.06
C GLU A 105 9.71 29.80 11.31
N LEU A 106 10.03 30.94 11.94
CA LEU A 106 11.40 31.26 12.33
C LEU A 106 11.95 30.30 13.39
N GLN A 107 11.13 29.82 14.31
CA GLN A 107 11.53 28.81 15.29
C GLN A 107 11.81 27.47 14.61
N GLU A 108 10.93 27.01 13.73
CA GLU A 108 11.14 25.77 12.97
C GLU A 108 12.39 25.84 12.10
N LEU A 109 12.65 27.00 11.48
CA LEU A 109 13.87 27.23 10.73
C LEU A 109 15.11 27.18 11.63
N ASN A 110 15.04 27.77 12.82
CA ASN A 110 16.12 27.73 13.80
C ASN A 110 16.39 26.29 14.29
N ASP A 111 15.33 25.52 14.55
CA ASP A 111 15.44 24.12 14.97
C ASP A 111 16.07 23.26 13.86
N ARG A 112 15.75 23.53 12.59
CA ARG A 112 16.43 22.91 11.44
C ARG A 112 17.89 23.31 11.37
N PHE A 113 18.22 24.60 11.56
CA PHE A 113 19.61 25.05 11.59
C PHE A 113 20.39 24.43 12.76
N ALA A 114 19.81 24.31 13.94
CA ALA A 114 20.44 23.64 15.08
C ALA A 114 20.79 22.19 14.76
N ASN A 115 19.86 21.45 14.13
CA ASN A 115 20.10 20.09 13.66
C ASN A 115 21.20 20.01 12.60
N TYR A 116 21.23 20.94 11.63
CA TYR A 116 22.31 20.99 10.63
C TYR A 116 23.66 21.32 11.27
N ILE A 117 23.72 22.26 12.21
CA ILE A 117 24.94 22.60 12.94
C ILE A 117 25.45 21.39 13.73
N GLU A 118 24.57 20.66 14.41
CA GLU A 118 24.94 19.44 15.12
C GLU A 118 25.44 18.35 14.17
N LYS A 119 24.79 18.18 13.01
CA LYS A 119 25.23 17.24 11.98
C LYS A 119 26.60 17.62 11.42
N VAL A 120 26.84 18.91 11.16
CA VAL A 120 28.13 19.41 10.69
C VAL A 120 29.20 19.16 11.76
N ARG A 121 28.94 19.48 13.03
CA ARG A 121 29.88 19.18 14.13
C ARG A 121 30.21 17.70 14.23
N PHE A 122 29.21 16.84 14.09
CA PHE A 122 29.40 15.39 14.08
C PHE A 122 30.27 14.93 12.90
N LEU A 123 30.00 15.44 11.70
CA LEU A 123 30.78 15.14 10.51
C LEU A 123 32.21 15.70 10.60
N GLU A 124 32.41 16.89 11.17
CA GLU A 124 33.72 17.47 11.45
C GLU A 124 34.49 16.60 12.44
N GLN A 125 33.84 16.11 13.51
CA GLN A 125 34.46 15.21 14.47
C GLN A 125 34.85 13.87 13.83
N GLN A 126 33.99 13.30 12.98
CA GLN A 126 34.30 12.09 12.22
C GLN A 126 35.46 12.32 11.25
N ASN A 127 35.46 13.44 10.52
CA ASN A 127 36.54 13.80 9.60
C ASN A 127 37.85 14.02 10.35
N ALA A 128 37.83 14.63 11.55
CA ALA A 128 39.01 14.77 12.39
C ALA A 128 39.53 13.41 12.86
N ALA A 129 38.66 12.47 13.24
CA ALA A 129 39.03 11.11 13.61
C ALA A 129 39.64 10.33 12.43
N LEU A 130 39.01 10.41 11.25
CA LEU A 130 39.52 9.82 10.01
C LEU A 130 40.86 10.43 9.59
N ALA A 131 41.01 11.75 9.70
CA ALA A 131 42.27 12.45 9.42
C ALA A 131 43.37 12.02 10.39
N ALA A 132 43.06 11.85 11.68
CA ALA A 132 43.99 11.31 12.67
C ALA A 132 44.40 9.87 12.35
N GLU A 133 43.45 9.04 11.92
CA GLU A 133 43.70 7.66 11.51
C GLU A 133 44.56 7.58 10.24
N VAL A 134 44.28 8.42 9.25
CA VAL A 134 45.10 8.57 8.05
C VAL A 134 46.51 9.05 8.42
N ASN A 135 46.66 10.01 9.33
CA ASN A 135 47.97 10.47 9.79
C ASN A 135 48.70 9.41 10.62
N ARG A 136 48.00 8.57 11.39
CA ARG A 136 48.56 7.42 12.09
C ARG A 136 49.08 6.37 11.12
N LEU A 137 48.33 6.09 10.05
CA LEU A 137 48.71 5.16 8.99
C LEU A 137 49.88 5.70 8.14
N LYS A 138 49.87 7.00 7.81
CA LYS A 138 50.98 7.70 7.13
C LYS A 138 52.23 7.81 8.02
N GLY A 139 52.06 8.01 9.32
CA GLY A 139 53.16 7.94 10.30
C GLY A 139 53.75 6.53 10.43
N ARG A 140 53.05 5.51 9.93
CA ARG A 140 53.49 4.11 9.91
C ARG A 140 54.20 3.69 8.61
N GLU A 141 54.17 4.48 7.52
CA GLU A 141 54.81 4.17 6.23
C GLU A 141 55.26 5.47 5.51
N PRO A 142 56.59 5.66 5.26
CA PRO A 142 57.41 4.73 4.47
C PRO A 142 58.69 4.23 5.18
N THR A 143 58.65 4.11 6.51
CA THR A 143 59.83 3.67 7.28
C THR A 143 59.81 2.18 7.65
N ARG A 144 58.70 1.45 7.46
CA ARG A 144 58.65 0.00 7.70
C ARG A 144 58.74 -0.82 6.40
N GLY A 145 58.15 -0.38 5.29
CA GLY A 145 58.22 -1.04 3.99
C GLY A 145 59.60 -0.96 3.35
N SER A 146 60.27 0.20 3.42
CA SER A 146 61.59 0.39 2.80
C SER A 146 62.76 -0.22 3.60
N ARG A 147 62.65 -0.28 4.94
CA ARG A 147 63.72 -0.83 5.80
C ARG A 147 63.62 -2.33 6.00
N LEU A 148 62.42 -2.90 6.10
CA LEU A 148 62.25 -4.36 6.20
C LEU A 148 62.26 -5.06 4.84
N SER A 149 62.00 -4.35 3.73
CA SER A 149 62.11 -4.94 2.40
C SER A 149 63.50 -4.79 1.77
N SER A 150 64.38 -3.87 2.20
CA SER A 150 65.70 -3.72 1.57
C SER A 150 66.88 -4.31 2.34
N GLN A 151 66.78 -4.51 3.67
CA GLN A 151 67.84 -5.22 4.41
C GLN A 151 67.92 -6.72 4.10
N PRO A 152 66.81 -7.50 4.14
CA PRO A 152 66.89 -8.91 3.78
C PRO A 152 67.12 -9.11 2.29
N VAL A 153 66.80 -8.12 1.43
CA VAL A 153 67.06 -8.22 -0.02
C VAL A 153 68.52 -7.89 -0.33
N ARG A 154 69.17 -6.93 0.35
CA ARG A 154 70.63 -6.71 0.18
C ARG A 154 71.47 -7.86 0.71
N GLU A 155 71.10 -8.46 1.83
CA GLU A 155 71.82 -9.63 2.37
C GLU A 155 71.58 -10.90 1.53
N LYS A 156 70.36 -11.08 0.97
CA LYS A 156 70.07 -12.20 0.07
C LYS A 156 70.68 -12.03 -1.32
N VAL A 157 70.86 -10.80 -1.83
CA VAL A 157 71.53 -10.54 -3.11
C VAL A 157 73.04 -10.80 -3.03
N VAL A 158 73.68 -10.58 -1.87
CA VAL A 158 75.09 -10.95 -1.66
C VAL A 158 75.26 -12.46 -1.43
N ALA A 159 74.28 -13.11 -0.77
CA ALA A 159 74.28 -14.57 -0.60
C ALA A 159 73.92 -15.35 -1.88
N ALA A 160 73.11 -14.77 -2.78
CA ALA A 160 72.72 -15.36 -4.05
C ALA A 160 73.83 -15.30 -5.12
N SER A 161 74.85 -14.45 -4.96
CA SER A 161 76.01 -14.39 -5.87
C SER A 161 77.00 -15.56 -5.70
N ASN A 162 76.78 -16.48 -4.76
CA ASN A 162 77.74 -17.57 -4.46
C ASN A 162 77.21 -19.00 -4.68
N LEU A 163 76.03 -19.22 -5.26
CA LEU A 163 75.49 -20.58 -5.42
C LEU A 163 74.76 -20.81 -6.75
N ASP A 164 75.53 -21.25 -7.75
CA ASP A 164 75.19 -22.00 -8.97
C ASP A 164 73.83 -21.68 -9.67
N PRO A 165 73.83 -20.95 -10.81
CA PRO A 165 72.64 -20.37 -11.43
C PRO A 165 71.81 -21.32 -12.32
N GLY A 166 72.27 -22.55 -12.59
CA GLY A 166 71.66 -23.41 -13.62
C GLY A 166 70.44 -24.24 -13.21
N VAL A 167 70.37 -24.70 -11.95
CA VAL A 167 69.37 -25.72 -11.54
C VAL A 167 68.30 -25.19 -10.57
N ARG A 168 68.56 -24.10 -9.85
CA ARG A 168 67.58 -23.49 -8.90
C ARG A 168 66.60 -22.51 -9.54
N GLY A 169 66.87 -22.03 -10.76
CA GLY A 169 65.98 -21.12 -11.46
C GLY A 169 64.61 -21.76 -11.67
N ALA A 170 64.55 -22.87 -12.39
CA ALA A 170 63.30 -23.53 -12.77
C ALA A 170 62.43 -23.95 -11.56
N ASP A 171 63.04 -24.55 -10.52
CA ASP A 171 62.31 -24.98 -9.31
C ASP A 171 61.85 -23.79 -8.45
N GLY A 172 62.66 -22.72 -8.38
CA GLY A 172 62.27 -21.49 -7.69
C GLY A 172 61.11 -20.76 -8.40
N TRP A 173 61.12 -20.73 -9.74
CA TRP A 173 60.01 -20.20 -10.54
C TRP A 173 58.74 -21.03 -10.39
N ALA A 174 58.84 -22.36 -10.37
CA ALA A 174 57.69 -23.24 -10.17
C ALA A 174 57.04 -23.05 -8.79
N VAL A 175 57.84 -22.98 -7.71
CA VAL A 175 57.32 -22.74 -6.35
C VAL A 175 56.73 -21.33 -6.21
N ALA A 176 57.36 -20.31 -6.81
CA ALA A 176 56.83 -18.95 -6.81
C ALA A 176 55.50 -18.84 -7.56
N LEU A 177 55.36 -19.56 -8.68
CA LEU A 177 54.11 -19.65 -9.44
C LEU A 177 53.02 -20.38 -8.64
N GLN A 178 53.36 -21.50 -8.00
CA GLN A 178 52.44 -22.29 -7.19
C GLN A 178 51.84 -21.49 -6.02
N LEU A 179 52.64 -20.59 -5.42
CA LEU A 179 52.18 -19.74 -4.30
C LEU A 179 51.41 -18.49 -4.78
N SER A 180 51.73 -17.96 -5.96
CA SER A 180 51.09 -16.75 -6.49
C SER A 180 49.76 -17.02 -7.20
N LEU A 181 49.60 -18.18 -7.82
CA LEU A 181 48.37 -18.58 -8.50
C LEU A 181 47.10 -18.50 -7.61
N PRO A 182 47.05 -19.07 -6.39
CA PRO A 182 45.85 -18.97 -5.55
C PRO A 182 45.54 -17.52 -5.12
N ILE A 183 46.56 -16.68 -4.95
CA ILE A 183 46.37 -15.25 -4.63
C ILE A 183 45.77 -14.51 -5.82
N LEU A 184 46.22 -14.82 -7.04
CA LEU A 184 45.67 -14.24 -8.27
C LEU A 184 44.24 -14.71 -8.53
N LEU A 185 43.91 -15.97 -8.26
CA LEU A 185 42.55 -16.51 -8.35
C LEU A 185 41.61 -15.85 -7.34
N ALA A 186 42.02 -15.75 -6.07
CA ALA A 186 41.23 -15.07 -5.05
C ALA A 186 40.98 -13.59 -5.41
N ARG A 187 41.97 -12.92 -5.99
CA ARG A 187 41.81 -11.54 -6.47
C ARG A 187 40.86 -11.46 -7.67
N LEU A 188 40.92 -12.42 -8.60
CA LEU A 188 39.99 -12.48 -9.73
C LEU A 188 38.54 -12.71 -9.26
N GLU A 189 38.32 -13.58 -8.28
CA GLU A 189 37.01 -13.83 -7.68
C GLU A 189 36.48 -12.57 -6.98
N GLU A 190 37.32 -11.86 -6.22
CA GLU A 190 36.94 -10.60 -5.57
C GLU A 190 36.55 -9.53 -6.60
N GLU A 191 37.34 -9.37 -7.67
CA GLU A 191 37.02 -8.42 -8.74
C GLU A 191 35.76 -8.82 -9.52
N THR A 192 35.53 -10.13 -9.71
CA THR A 192 34.30 -10.63 -10.34
C THR A 192 33.09 -10.29 -9.48
N ARG A 193 33.17 -10.50 -8.16
CA ARG A 193 32.12 -10.14 -7.22
C ARG A 193 31.84 -8.64 -7.19
N LYS A 194 32.89 -7.80 -7.17
CA LYS A 194 32.73 -6.34 -7.26
C LYS A 194 32.06 -5.91 -8.57
N ARG A 195 32.40 -6.55 -9.69
CA ARG A 195 31.76 -6.30 -10.98
C ARG A 195 30.27 -6.67 -10.93
N GLU A 196 29.93 -7.82 -10.39
CA GLU A 196 28.54 -8.27 -10.23
C GLU A 196 27.73 -7.32 -9.32
N ASP A 197 28.30 -6.91 -8.19
CA ASP A 197 27.68 -5.93 -7.29
C ASP A 197 27.48 -4.58 -8.00
N ALA A 198 28.45 -4.12 -8.79
CA ALA A 198 28.33 -2.88 -9.57
C ALA A 198 27.27 -2.98 -10.67
N GLU A 199 27.18 -4.12 -11.37
CA GLU A 199 26.16 -4.38 -12.40
C GLU A 199 24.77 -4.45 -11.79
N HIS A 200 24.62 -5.10 -10.64
CA HIS A 200 23.37 -5.13 -9.90
C HIS A 200 22.92 -3.71 -9.50
N ASN A 201 23.82 -2.90 -8.93
CA ASN A 201 23.53 -1.52 -8.58
C ASN A 201 23.17 -0.65 -9.79
N LEU A 202 23.82 -0.86 -10.94
CA LEU A 202 23.47 -0.16 -12.18
C LEU A 202 22.03 -0.46 -12.61
N VAL A 203 21.62 -1.74 -12.54
CA VAL A 203 20.23 -2.13 -12.84
C VAL A 203 19.24 -1.47 -11.89
N LEU A 204 19.56 -1.40 -10.59
CA LEU A 204 18.71 -0.72 -9.60
C LEU A 204 18.61 0.78 -9.89
N PHE A 205 19.73 1.47 -10.12
CA PHE A 205 19.70 2.90 -10.43
C PHE A 205 18.95 3.20 -11.73
N ARG A 206 19.01 2.30 -12.71
CA ARG A 206 18.22 2.46 -13.94
C ARG A 206 16.73 2.41 -13.64
N LYS A 207 16.29 1.47 -12.80
CA LYS A 207 14.91 1.41 -12.33
C LYS A 207 14.53 2.69 -11.56
N ASP A 208 15.37 3.15 -10.63
CA ASP A 208 15.09 4.36 -9.86
C ASP A 208 14.95 5.60 -10.76
N VAL A 209 15.74 5.70 -11.83
CA VAL A 209 15.63 6.76 -12.85
C VAL A 209 14.31 6.64 -13.62
N ASP A 210 13.92 5.42 -14.00
CA ASP A 210 12.65 5.19 -14.70
C ASP A 210 11.46 5.56 -13.79
N ASP A 211 11.46 5.13 -12.52
CA ASP A 211 10.43 5.43 -11.52
C ASP A 211 10.35 6.94 -11.22
N ALA A 212 11.50 7.62 -11.11
CA ALA A 212 11.55 9.08 -10.94
C ALA A 212 11.05 9.81 -12.19
N THR A 213 11.33 9.28 -13.39
CA THR A 213 10.85 9.86 -14.65
C THR A 213 9.34 9.72 -14.78
N LEU A 214 8.77 8.57 -14.40
CA LEU A 214 7.32 8.37 -14.35
C LEU A 214 6.66 9.33 -13.37
N SER A 215 7.20 9.44 -12.15
CA SER A 215 6.70 10.37 -11.13
C SER A 215 6.74 11.84 -11.62
N ARG A 216 7.82 12.23 -12.33
CA ARG A 216 7.93 13.56 -12.93
C ARG A 216 6.83 13.81 -13.97
N LEU A 217 6.63 12.86 -14.89
CA LEU A 217 5.60 12.96 -15.94
C LEU A 217 4.18 13.02 -15.36
N GLU A 218 3.90 12.28 -14.29
CA GLU A 218 2.62 12.34 -13.58
C GLU A 218 2.38 13.72 -12.95
N LEU A 219 3.41 14.30 -12.33
CA LEU A 219 3.33 15.65 -11.78
C LEU A 219 3.17 16.71 -12.87
N GLU A 220 3.88 16.59 -14.00
CA GLU A 220 3.74 17.47 -15.16
C GLU A 220 2.30 17.46 -15.68
N ARG A 221 1.70 16.28 -15.87
CA ARG A 221 0.27 16.16 -16.26
C ARG A 221 -0.67 16.76 -15.22
N LYS A 222 -0.35 16.62 -13.93
CA LYS A 222 -1.17 17.21 -12.86
C LYS A 222 -1.10 18.74 -12.89
N ILE A 223 0.08 19.29 -13.15
CA ILE A 223 0.28 20.73 -13.33
C ILE A 223 -0.53 21.23 -14.52
N GLU A 224 -0.43 20.57 -15.68
CA GLU A 224 -1.21 20.91 -16.89
C GLU A 224 -2.72 20.90 -16.60
N SER A 225 -3.22 19.82 -15.99
CA SER A 225 -4.64 19.72 -15.60
C SER A 225 -5.09 20.82 -14.63
N LEU A 226 -4.24 21.20 -13.67
CA LEU A 226 -4.56 22.29 -12.74
C LEU A 226 -4.50 23.66 -13.43
N MET A 227 -3.61 23.85 -14.40
CA MET A 227 -3.56 25.06 -15.20
C MET A 227 -4.82 25.22 -16.07
N ASP A 228 -5.28 24.13 -16.70
CA ASP A 228 -6.51 24.10 -17.48
C ASP A 228 -7.73 24.45 -16.60
N GLU A 229 -7.80 23.88 -15.38
CA GLU A 229 -8.86 24.18 -14.41
C GLU A 229 -8.84 25.65 -13.99
N ILE A 230 -7.66 26.22 -13.70
CA ILE A 230 -7.53 27.64 -13.37
C ILE A 230 -8.01 28.51 -14.53
N GLU A 231 -7.67 28.16 -15.77
CA GLU A 231 -8.11 28.91 -16.94
C GLU A 231 -9.63 28.81 -17.13
N PHE A 232 -10.20 27.62 -16.93
CA PHE A 232 -11.63 27.40 -16.95
C PHE A 232 -12.36 28.26 -15.90
N LEU A 233 -11.92 28.22 -14.64
CA LEU A 233 -12.51 29.02 -13.56
C LEU A 233 -12.38 30.53 -13.80
N LYS A 234 -11.27 30.99 -14.37
CA LYS A 234 -11.10 32.39 -14.78
C LYS A 234 -12.12 32.80 -15.85
N LYS A 235 -12.28 31.99 -16.89
CA LYS A 235 -13.26 32.23 -17.97
C LYS A 235 -14.68 32.25 -17.42
N LEU A 236 -15.01 31.32 -16.52
CA LEU A 236 -16.31 31.25 -15.86
C LEU A 236 -16.57 32.51 -15.01
N HIS A 237 -15.62 32.91 -14.16
CA HIS A 237 -15.78 34.14 -13.36
C HIS A 237 -15.86 35.39 -14.24
N GLU A 238 -15.14 35.47 -15.35
CA GLU A 238 -15.27 36.57 -16.31
C GLU A 238 -16.66 36.63 -16.96
N GLU A 239 -17.26 35.47 -17.22
CA GLU A 239 -18.62 35.34 -17.72
C GLU A 239 -19.66 35.74 -16.68
N GLU A 240 -19.56 35.22 -15.46
CA GLU A 240 -20.45 35.61 -14.35
C GLU A 240 -20.38 37.11 -14.06
N ARG A 241 -19.18 37.72 -14.10
CA ARG A 241 -19.04 39.18 -13.96
C ARG A 241 -19.73 39.94 -15.09
N ARG A 242 -19.63 39.45 -16.33
CA ARG A 242 -20.33 40.06 -17.48
C ARG A 242 -21.84 39.98 -17.29
N ASP A 243 -22.36 38.82 -16.90
CA ASP A 243 -23.79 38.61 -16.67
C ASP A 243 -24.33 39.48 -15.52
N LEU A 244 -23.57 39.58 -14.42
CA LEU A 244 -23.89 40.49 -13.32
C LEU A 244 -23.88 41.95 -13.75
N GLN A 245 -22.90 42.36 -14.57
CA GLN A 245 -22.85 43.73 -15.08
C GLN A 245 -24.07 44.05 -15.96
N VAL A 246 -24.44 43.14 -16.86
CA VAL A 246 -25.66 43.28 -17.70
C VAL A 246 -26.92 43.32 -16.83
N SER A 247 -26.99 42.50 -15.78
CA SER A 247 -28.11 42.51 -14.83
C SER A 247 -28.22 43.84 -14.08
N VAL A 248 -27.10 44.39 -13.60
CA VAL A 248 -27.06 45.71 -12.93
C VAL A 248 -27.44 46.83 -13.89
N GLU A 249 -26.91 46.84 -15.11
CA GLU A 249 -27.26 47.83 -16.15
C GLU A 249 -28.76 47.74 -16.48
N SER A 250 -29.32 46.54 -16.62
CA SER A 250 -30.75 46.32 -16.85
C SER A 250 -31.61 46.81 -15.68
N GLN A 251 -31.19 46.54 -14.44
CA GLN A 251 -31.86 47.05 -13.23
C GLN A 251 -31.77 48.57 -13.13
N GLN A 252 -30.66 49.18 -13.53
CA GLN A 252 -30.48 50.63 -13.50
C GLN A 252 -31.36 51.31 -14.56
N VAL A 253 -31.49 50.72 -15.76
CA VAL A 253 -32.45 51.15 -16.78
C VAL A 253 -33.89 51.01 -16.28
N GLN A 254 -34.23 49.87 -15.65
CA GLN A 254 -35.55 49.67 -15.04
C GLN A 254 -35.81 50.68 -13.92
N GLN A 255 -34.84 50.98 -13.04
CA GLN A 255 -35.00 51.97 -11.97
C GLN A 255 -35.25 53.38 -12.52
N VAL A 256 -34.58 53.77 -13.61
CA VAL A 256 -34.80 55.06 -14.30
C VAL A 256 -36.18 55.11 -14.97
N GLU A 257 -36.68 53.98 -15.50
CA GLU A 257 -38.03 53.88 -16.09
C GLU A 257 -39.14 53.77 -15.01
N VAL A 258 -38.80 53.24 -13.83
CA VAL A 258 -39.70 53.05 -12.67
C VAL A 258 -39.90 54.33 -11.87
N GLU A 259 -39.02 55.34 -11.95
CA GLU A 259 -39.30 56.69 -11.39
C GLU A 259 -40.58 57.32 -12.01
N ALA A 260 -41.06 56.83 -13.15
CA ALA A 260 -42.32 57.27 -13.76
C ALA A 260 -43.57 56.47 -13.31
N THR A 261 -43.44 55.27 -12.72
CA THR A 261 -44.61 54.39 -12.49
C THR A 261 -44.47 53.48 -11.26
N VAL A 262 -44.38 54.08 -10.07
CA VAL A 262 -44.39 53.35 -8.79
C VAL A 262 -45.76 52.70 -8.55
N LYS A 263 -45.94 51.47 -9.07
CA LYS A 263 -46.77 50.32 -8.62
C LYS A 263 -47.04 49.39 -9.81
N PRO A 264 -46.20 48.35 -10.05
CA PRO A 264 -46.66 46.96 -9.84
C PRO A 264 -45.54 45.89 -9.63
N GLU A 265 -44.70 45.94 -8.58
CA GLU A 265 -43.52 45.03 -8.49
C GLU A 265 -43.66 43.80 -7.56
N LEU A 266 -44.57 43.79 -6.59
CA LEU A 266 -44.66 42.64 -5.66
C LEU A 266 -45.24 41.38 -6.33
N THR A 267 -46.26 41.56 -7.18
CA THR A 267 -46.91 40.45 -7.88
C THR A 267 -46.00 39.83 -8.94
N ALA A 268 -45.06 40.58 -9.50
CA ALA A 268 -44.04 40.07 -10.41
C ALA A 268 -43.00 39.23 -9.65
N ALA A 269 -42.42 39.78 -8.58
CA ALA A 269 -41.47 39.05 -7.73
C ALA A 269 -42.04 37.75 -7.17
N LEU A 270 -43.31 37.74 -6.75
CA LEU A 270 -43.98 36.51 -6.27
C LEU A 270 -44.18 35.47 -7.39
N ARG A 271 -44.40 35.90 -8.64
CA ARG A 271 -44.47 34.98 -9.79
C ARG A 271 -43.11 34.37 -10.10
N ASP A 272 -42.04 35.15 -10.02
CA ASP A 272 -40.68 34.66 -10.29
C ASP A 272 -40.20 33.68 -9.22
N ILE A 273 -40.46 33.96 -7.94
CA ILE A 273 -40.18 33.02 -6.85
C ILE A 273 -40.92 31.70 -7.08
N ARG A 274 -42.20 31.76 -7.48
CA ARG A 274 -43.00 30.57 -7.80
C ARG A 274 -42.40 29.79 -8.96
N ALA A 275 -42.02 30.46 -10.04
CA ALA A 275 -41.40 29.84 -11.20
C ALA A 275 -40.05 29.17 -10.85
N GLN A 276 -39.26 29.77 -9.96
CA GLN A 276 -38.02 29.17 -9.46
C GLN A 276 -38.30 27.89 -8.65
N TYR A 277 -39.28 27.92 -7.74
CA TYR A 277 -39.66 26.71 -6.99
C TYR A 277 -40.20 25.60 -7.89
N GLU A 278 -41.02 25.95 -8.87
CA GLU A 278 -41.55 24.99 -9.86
C GLU A 278 -40.40 24.40 -10.70
N SER A 279 -39.41 25.21 -11.10
CA SER A 279 -38.21 24.75 -11.81
C SER A 279 -37.34 23.82 -10.96
N ILE A 280 -37.11 24.17 -9.69
CA ILE A 280 -36.34 23.31 -8.76
C ILE A 280 -37.07 21.99 -8.52
N ALA A 281 -38.39 22.02 -8.32
CA ALA A 281 -39.19 20.81 -8.15
C ALA A 281 -39.17 19.93 -9.41
N ALA A 282 -39.27 20.52 -10.59
CA ALA A 282 -39.17 19.80 -11.86
C ALA A 282 -37.80 19.16 -12.06
N LYS A 283 -36.71 19.91 -11.77
CA LYS A 283 -35.34 19.38 -11.81
C LYS A 283 -35.14 18.24 -10.82
N ASN A 284 -35.59 18.40 -9.58
CA ASN A 284 -35.47 17.35 -8.56
C ASN A 284 -36.23 16.08 -8.96
N LEU A 285 -37.42 16.22 -9.56
CA LEU A 285 -38.17 15.08 -10.09
C LEU A 285 -37.42 14.41 -11.25
N GLN A 286 -36.88 15.18 -12.19
CA GLN A 286 -36.09 14.65 -13.31
C GLN A 286 -34.83 13.91 -12.82
N GLU A 287 -34.08 14.52 -11.90
CA GLU A 287 -32.89 13.90 -11.30
C GLU A 287 -33.24 12.59 -10.57
N ALA A 288 -34.35 12.58 -9.82
CA ALA A 288 -34.83 11.36 -9.17
C ALA A 288 -35.21 10.29 -10.21
N GLU A 289 -35.92 10.65 -11.27
CA GLU A 289 -36.26 9.72 -12.35
C GLU A 289 -35.02 9.16 -13.05
N GLU A 290 -34.05 9.99 -13.39
CA GLU A 290 -32.79 9.59 -14.01
C GLU A 290 -31.99 8.66 -13.09
N TRP A 291 -31.94 9.00 -11.79
CA TRP A 291 -31.32 8.16 -10.77
C TRP A 291 -32.00 6.79 -10.67
N TYR A 292 -33.33 6.75 -10.64
CA TYR A 292 -34.09 5.49 -10.63
C TYR A 292 -33.91 4.69 -11.91
N LYS A 293 -33.92 5.33 -13.08
CA LYS A 293 -33.65 4.68 -14.38
C LYS A 293 -32.26 4.06 -14.42
N SER A 294 -31.25 4.79 -13.93
CA SER A 294 -29.88 4.31 -13.83
C SER A 294 -29.79 3.10 -12.88
N LYS A 295 -30.37 3.20 -11.67
CA LYS A 295 -30.40 2.09 -10.71
C LYS A 295 -31.14 0.86 -11.24
N TYR A 296 -32.23 1.06 -11.97
CA TYR A 296 -32.95 -0.03 -12.62
C TYR A 296 -32.11 -0.70 -13.72
N ALA A 297 -31.42 0.09 -14.55
CA ALA A 297 -30.51 -0.42 -15.57
C ALA A 297 -29.36 -1.24 -14.95
N ASP A 298 -28.73 -0.75 -13.88
CA ASP A 298 -27.69 -1.47 -13.13
C ASP A 298 -28.17 -2.85 -12.66
N LEU A 299 -29.36 -2.90 -12.04
CA LEU A 299 -29.95 -4.14 -11.52
C LEU A 299 -30.36 -5.09 -12.64
N SER A 300 -30.95 -4.57 -13.72
CA SER A 300 -31.31 -5.34 -14.91
C SER A 300 -30.07 -5.96 -15.55
N ASP A 301 -29.00 -5.19 -15.72
CA ASP A 301 -27.74 -5.68 -16.27
C ASP A 301 -27.08 -6.71 -15.37
N ALA A 302 -27.10 -6.52 -14.04
CA ALA A 302 -26.61 -7.52 -13.10
C ALA A 302 -27.39 -8.83 -13.17
N ALA A 303 -28.72 -8.77 -13.26
CA ALA A 303 -29.58 -9.95 -13.44
C ALA A 303 -29.28 -10.66 -14.77
N ASN A 304 -29.11 -9.91 -15.86
CA ASN A 304 -28.75 -10.46 -17.18
C ASN A 304 -27.39 -11.16 -17.15
N ARG A 305 -26.38 -10.56 -16.51
CA ARG A 305 -25.05 -11.19 -16.33
C ARG A 305 -25.15 -12.47 -15.50
N ASN A 306 -25.95 -12.49 -14.45
CA ASN A 306 -26.16 -13.70 -13.64
C ASN A 306 -26.86 -14.81 -14.44
N HIS A 307 -27.90 -14.47 -15.21
CA HIS A 307 -28.57 -15.41 -16.11
C HIS A 307 -27.61 -15.99 -17.16
N GLU A 308 -26.76 -15.15 -17.75
CA GLU A 308 -25.76 -15.58 -18.72
C GLU A 308 -24.69 -16.47 -18.09
N ALA A 309 -24.18 -16.13 -16.91
CA ALA A 309 -23.24 -16.98 -16.16
C ALA A 309 -23.86 -18.34 -15.81
N LEU A 310 -25.13 -18.37 -15.39
CA LEU A 310 -25.85 -19.62 -15.13
C LEU A 310 -26.01 -20.46 -16.40
N ARG A 311 -26.28 -19.81 -17.54
CA ARG A 311 -26.39 -20.46 -18.85
C ARG A 311 -25.05 -21.08 -19.26
N GLN A 312 -23.94 -20.36 -19.07
CA GLN A 312 -22.58 -20.84 -19.34
C GLN A 312 -22.21 -22.03 -18.44
N ALA A 313 -22.41 -21.91 -17.13
CA ALA A 313 -22.15 -23.00 -16.18
C ALA A 313 -22.95 -24.28 -16.53
N LYS A 314 -24.21 -24.13 -16.98
CA LYS A 314 -25.01 -25.26 -17.48
C LYS A 314 -24.44 -25.87 -18.76
N GLN A 315 -23.88 -25.07 -19.67
CA GLN A 315 -23.24 -25.59 -20.88
C GLN A 315 -21.97 -26.36 -20.55
N GLU A 316 -21.12 -25.82 -19.69
CA GLU A 316 -19.89 -26.47 -19.21
C GLU A 316 -20.20 -27.79 -18.50
N MET A 317 -21.19 -27.81 -17.60
CA MET A 317 -21.64 -29.03 -16.94
C MET A 317 -22.09 -30.10 -17.96
N ASN A 318 -22.83 -29.72 -19.00
CA ASN A 318 -23.27 -30.63 -20.04
C ASN A 318 -22.10 -31.15 -20.89
N GLU A 319 -21.09 -30.31 -21.15
CA GLU A 319 -19.90 -30.68 -21.89
C GLU A 319 -19.03 -31.65 -21.08
N SER A 320 -18.76 -31.37 -19.81
CA SER A 320 -18.07 -32.29 -18.90
C SER A 320 -18.81 -33.63 -18.80
N ARG A 321 -20.15 -33.63 -18.77
CA ARG A 321 -20.93 -34.87 -18.80
C ARG A 321 -20.72 -35.67 -20.08
N ARG A 322 -20.64 -35.01 -21.25
CA ARG A 322 -20.35 -35.67 -22.53
C ARG A 322 -18.92 -36.23 -22.57
N GLN A 323 -17.95 -35.48 -22.03
CA GLN A 323 -16.56 -35.93 -21.93
C GLN A 323 -16.43 -37.18 -21.05
N ILE A 324 -17.08 -37.19 -19.90
CA ILE A 324 -17.14 -38.36 -19.02
C ILE A 324 -17.73 -39.57 -19.76
N GLN A 325 -18.84 -39.39 -20.48
CA GLN A 325 -19.44 -40.47 -21.27
C GLN A 325 -18.50 -40.99 -22.35
N SER A 326 -17.85 -40.09 -23.11
CA SER A 326 -16.88 -40.45 -24.14
C SER A 326 -15.71 -41.26 -23.58
N LEU A 327 -15.10 -40.78 -22.49
CA LEU A 327 -13.99 -41.47 -21.82
C LEU A 327 -14.43 -42.80 -21.23
N THR A 328 -15.65 -42.89 -20.69
CA THR A 328 -16.20 -44.16 -20.19
C THR A 328 -16.32 -45.17 -21.32
N CYS A 329 -16.85 -44.77 -22.48
CA CYS A 329 -16.93 -45.63 -23.65
C CYS A 329 -15.53 -46.06 -24.15
N GLU A 330 -14.54 -45.17 -24.10
CA GLU A 330 -13.15 -45.50 -24.47
C GLU A 330 -12.53 -46.51 -23.51
N VAL A 331 -12.72 -46.32 -22.19
CA VAL A 331 -12.26 -47.27 -21.15
C VAL A 331 -12.90 -48.64 -21.34
N ASP A 332 -14.21 -48.71 -21.57
CA ASP A 332 -14.92 -49.97 -21.80
C ASP A 332 -14.45 -50.64 -23.11
N GLY A 333 -14.20 -49.85 -24.15
CA GLY A 333 -13.60 -50.34 -25.40
C GLY A 333 -12.21 -50.95 -25.18
N LEU A 334 -11.32 -50.25 -24.47
CA LEU A 334 -9.98 -50.73 -24.15
C LEU A 334 -10.03 -51.98 -23.26
N ARG A 335 -10.90 -52.03 -22.25
CA ARG A 335 -11.15 -53.23 -21.44
C ARG A 335 -11.56 -54.41 -22.32
N GLY A 336 -12.51 -54.21 -23.23
CA GLY A 336 -12.93 -55.24 -24.18
C GLY A 336 -11.78 -55.75 -25.06
N THR A 337 -10.93 -54.86 -25.57
CA THR A 337 -9.74 -55.26 -26.34
C THR A 337 -8.71 -56.02 -25.50
N ASN A 338 -8.49 -55.59 -24.25
CA ASN A 338 -7.57 -56.26 -23.33
C ASN A 338 -8.06 -57.68 -23.01
N GLU A 339 -9.34 -57.84 -22.69
CA GLU A 339 -9.93 -59.16 -22.49
C GLU A 339 -9.81 -60.05 -23.73
N ALA A 340 -10.02 -59.50 -24.93
CA ALA A 340 -9.86 -60.24 -26.18
C ALA A 340 -8.42 -60.73 -26.37
N LEU A 341 -7.42 -59.86 -26.15
CA LEU A 341 -6.01 -60.22 -26.22
C LEU A 341 -5.63 -61.28 -25.17
N LEU A 342 -6.14 -61.16 -23.94
CA LEU A 342 -5.92 -62.17 -22.89
C LEU A 342 -6.57 -63.53 -23.21
N ARG A 343 -7.69 -63.55 -23.94
CA ARG A 343 -8.27 -64.81 -24.45
C ARG A 343 -7.41 -65.40 -25.56
N GLN A 344 -6.96 -64.58 -26.52
CA GLN A 344 -6.06 -65.04 -27.58
C GLN A 344 -4.74 -65.59 -27.04
N LEU A 345 -4.17 -64.96 -26.01
CA LEU A 345 -2.97 -65.45 -25.34
C LEU A 345 -3.21 -66.84 -24.73
N ARG A 346 -4.32 -67.03 -24.00
CA ARG A 346 -4.69 -68.32 -23.42
C ARG A 346 -4.92 -69.39 -24.48
N GLU A 347 -5.60 -69.08 -25.57
CA GLU A 347 -5.79 -70.01 -26.70
C GLU A 347 -4.45 -70.44 -27.32
N LEU A 348 -3.49 -69.52 -27.47
CA LEU A 348 -2.15 -69.84 -27.94
C LEU A 348 -1.38 -70.71 -26.93
N GLU A 349 -1.42 -70.37 -25.64
CA GLU A 349 -0.82 -71.17 -24.57
C GLU A 349 -1.36 -72.61 -24.55
N GLU A 350 -2.69 -72.77 -24.71
CA GLU A 350 -3.35 -74.07 -24.83
C GLU A 350 -2.91 -74.84 -26.08
N GLN A 351 -2.81 -74.17 -27.23
CA GLN A 351 -2.33 -74.79 -28.48
C GLN A 351 -0.87 -75.26 -28.34
N PHE A 352 0.02 -74.43 -27.80
CA PHE A 352 1.40 -74.81 -27.54
C PHE A 352 1.51 -75.96 -26.55
N ALA A 353 0.68 -75.96 -25.49
CA ALA A 353 0.64 -77.07 -24.54
C ALA A 353 0.25 -78.39 -25.26
N LEU A 354 -0.79 -78.38 -26.10
CA LEU A 354 -1.21 -79.54 -26.87
C LEU A 354 -0.15 -80.02 -27.86
N GLU A 355 0.52 -79.11 -28.57
CA GLU A 355 1.59 -79.44 -29.52
C GLU A 355 2.81 -80.04 -28.80
N SER A 356 3.20 -79.47 -27.65
CA SER A 356 4.27 -80.00 -26.81
C SER A 356 3.97 -81.41 -26.27
N VAL A 357 2.70 -81.72 -25.99
CA VAL A 357 2.25 -83.06 -25.58
C VAL A 357 2.25 -84.02 -26.77
N HIS A 358 1.80 -83.58 -27.95
CA HIS A 358 1.83 -84.35 -29.18
C HIS A 358 3.26 -84.78 -29.55
N GLU A 359 4.23 -83.87 -29.43
CA GLU A 359 5.63 -84.14 -29.76
C GLU A 359 6.32 -85.04 -28.72
N GLN A 360 5.87 -85.02 -27.45
CA GLN A 360 6.38 -85.91 -26.40
C GLN A 360 5.82 -87.35 -26.45
N LEU A 361 4.65 -87.58 -27.08
CA LEU A 361 4.00 -88.90 -27.12
C LEU A 361 4.27 -89.73 -28.39
N GLY A 362 4.74 -89.11 -29.49
CA GLY A 362 5.01 -89.81 -30.76
C GLY A 362 3.73 -90.38 -31.42
N PRO A 363 3.71 -90.62 -32.75
CA PRO A 363 2.51 -91.03 -33.44
C PRO A 363 2.23 -92.51 -33.17
N GLY A 364 1.37 -92.84 -32.20
CA GLY A 364 0.87 -94.21 -32.09
C GLY A 364 0.25 -94.69 -30.78
N LEU A 365 0.07 -93.88 -29.73
CA LEU A 365 -0.57 -94.36 -28.50
C LEU A 365 -1.70 -93.43 -28.05
N ASP A 366 -2.88 -94.02 -27.88
CA ASP A 366 -4.10 -93.40 -27.38
C ASP A 366 -3.83 -92.54 -26.13
N PRO A 367 -4.52 -91.39 -25.96
CA PRO A 367 -4.24 -90.50 -24.85
C PRO A 367 -4.67 -91.19 -23.54
N PRO A 368 -3.77 -91.35 -22.54
CA PRO A 368 -4.22 -91.70 -21.22
C PRO A 368 -4.93 -90.47 -20.66
N LEU A 369 -6.19 -90.66 -20.27
CA LEU A 369 -6.74 -89.88 -19.18
C LEU A 369 -5.73 -89.99 -18.04
N LEU A 370 -5.04 -88.90 -17.71
CA LEU A 370 -4.75 -88.44 -16.35
C LEU A 370 -3.69 -87.32 -16.35
N LEU A 371 -4.11 -86.21 -15.75
CA LEU A 371 -3.34 -85.23 -14.97
C LEU A 371 -2.53 -84.14 -15.68
N LEU A 372 -3.17 -82.95 -15.67
CA LEU A 372 -2.66 -81.63 -15.29
C LEU A 372 -1.17 -81.32 -15.56
N PRO A 373 -0.88 -80.33 -16.42
CA PRO A 373 0.34 -79.56 -16.32
C PRO A 373 0.21 -78.53 -15.19
N CYS A 374 1.21 -78.53 -14.33
CA CYS A 374 1.45 -77.52 -13.31
C CYS A 374 1.53 -76.11 -13.92
N CYS A 375 0.58 -75.24 -13.60
CA CYS A 375 0.77 -73.80 -13.60
C CYS A 375 0.36 -73.27 -12.23
N SER A 376 1.34 -72.90 -11.42
CA SER A 376 1.15 -72.11 -10.22
C SER A 376 0.38 -70.81 -10.56
N PRO A 377 -0.59 -70.38 -9.74
CA PRO A 377 -1.24 -69.09 -9.94
C PRO A 377 -0.28 -67.94 -9.56
N PRO A 378 -0.18 -66.84 -10.32
CA PRO A 378 0.31 -65.61 -9.73
C PRO A 378 -0.84 -64.97 -8.95
N LEU A 379 -0.55 -64.69 -7.68
CA LEU A 379 -1.32 -63.84 -6.80
C LEU A 379 -1.60 -62.49 -7.49
N ILE A 380 -2.87 -62.24 -7.82
CA ILE A 380 -3.38 -60.87 -7.86
C ILE A 380 -4.16 -60.72 -6.56
N GLU A 381 -3.48 -60.20 -5.54
CA GLU A 381 -4.18 -59.45 -4.50
C GLU A 381 -4.76 -58.20 -5.16
N GLU A 382 -6.03 -58.26 -5.58
CA GLU A 382 -6.92 -57.12 -5.42
C GLU A 382 -8.23 -57.61 -4.81
N SER A 383 -8.45 -57.10 -3.61
CA SER A 383 -9.67 -57.10 -2.82
C SER A 383 -10.98 -57.17 -3.62
N GLU A 384 -11.55 -58.36 -3.73
CA GLU A 384 -13.01 -58.51 -3.80
C GLU A 384 -13.54 -58.70 -2.37
N GLY A 385 -14.23 -57.67 -1.89
CA GLY A 385 -14.79 -57.65 -0.56
C GLY A 385 -15.80 -56.54 -0.33
N LEU A 386 -16.75 -56.32 -1.26
CA LEU A 386 -18.11 -55.88 -0.92
C LEU A 386 -19.06 -55.93 -2.15
N LYS A 387 -19.55 -57.15 -2.41
CA LYS A 387 -20.97 -57.47 -2.63
C LYS A 387 -21.69 -56.78 -3.80
N GLU A 388 -21.74 -57.49 -4.93
CA GLU A 388 -22.79 -57.31 -5.93
C GLU A 388 -24.19 -57.50 -5.32
N ARG A 389 -25.05 -56.52 -5.54
CA ARG A 389 -26.51 -56.65 -5.54
C ARG A 389 -26.94 -56.43 -7.00
N PRO A 390 -27.81 -57.26 -7.59
CA PRO A 390 -28.11 -57.19 -9.03
C PRO A 390 -28.83 -55.87 -9.40
N PRO A 391 -28.67 -55.35 -10.62
CA PRO A 391 -29.32 -54.12 -11.06
C PRO A 391 -30.82 -54.37 -11.30
N GLN A 392 -31.66 -53.79 -10.46
CA GLN A 392 -33.09 -53.66 -10.72
C GLN A 392 -33.31 -52.62 -11.84
N PRO A 393 -34.28 -52.81 -12.74
CA PRO A 393 -34.62 -51.81 -13.75
C PRO A 393 -35.13 -50.52 -13.08
N PRO A 394 -34.85 -49.33 -13.62
CA PRO A 394 -35.37 -48.09 -13.06
C PRO A 394 -36.89 -48.06 -13.19
N VAL A 395 -37.59 -48.18 -12.06
CA VAL A 395 -39.01 -47.93 -11.95
C VAL A 395 -39.22 -46.42 -12.10
N PHE A 396 -39.82 -45.99 -13.21
CA PHE A 396 -40.32 -44.63 -13.36
C PHE A 396 -41.43 -44.39 -12.35
N HIS A 397 -41.13 -43.64 -11.29
CA HIS A 397 -42.15 -43.02 -10.46
C HIS A 397 -42.57 -41.68 -11.09
N PRO A 398 -43.87 -41.36 -11.15
CA PRO A 398 -44.32 -40.08 -11.62
C PRO A 398 -43.81 -38.98 -10.68
N PHE A 399 -43.32 -37.91 -11.29
CA PHE A 399 -42.95 -36.64 -10.67
C PHE A 399 -43.90 -36.27 -9.52
N ILE A 400 -43.39 -36.28 -8.29
CA ILE A 400 -43.92 -35.48 -7.19
C ILE A 400 -43.02 -34.24 -7.14
N PRO A 401 -43.53 -33.02 -7.36
CA PRO A 401 -42.73 -31.82 -7.24
C PRO A 401 -42.52 -31.54 -5.75
N LEU A 402 -41.50 -32.15 -5.15
CA LEU A 402 -40.91 -31.65 -3.92
C LEU A 402 -40.02 -30.45 -4.27
N PHE A 403 -40.67 -29.38 -4.71
CA PHE A 403 -40.25 -28.04 -4.31
C PHE A 403 -40.51 -27.95 -2.81
N ALA A 404 -39.53 -28.40 -2.04
CA ALA A 404 -39.21 -27.82 -0.75
C ALA A 404 -37.70 -27.66 -0.81
N VAL A 405 -37.28 -26.53 -1.40
CA VAL A 405 -35.96 -25.96 -1.13
C VAL A 405 -35.85 -25.98 0.40
N PRO A 406 -34.90 -26.70 1.01
CA PRO A 406 -34.62 -26.43 2.41
C PRO A 406 -34.29 -24.94 2.45
N ASP A 407 -34.98 -24.17 3.29
CA ASP A 407 -34.50 -22.86 3.68
C ASP A 407 -33.06 -23.08 4.15
N VAL A 408 -32.12 -22.87 3.24
CA VAL A 408 -30.74 -22.61 3.59
C VAL A 408 -30.86 -21.26 4.25
N GLU A 409 -31.03 -21.31 5.58
CA GLU A 409 -30.65 -20.22 6.46
C GLU A 409 -29.33 -19.70 5.89
N PRO A 410 -29.30 -18.47 5.36
CA PRO A 410 -28.07 -17.94 4.81
C PRO A 410 -27.03 -18.05 5.92
N ALA A 411 -25.86 -18.61 5.57
CA ALA A 411 -24.72 -18.61 6.46
C ALA A 411 -24.68 -17.25 7.16
N GLN A 412 -24.73 -17.26 8.49
CA GLN A 412 -24.57 -16.04 9.27
C GLN A 412 -23.16 -15.54 9.00
N ASP A 413 -23.01 -14.78 7.91
CA ASP A 413 -21.86 -13.97 7.68
C ASP A 413 -21.69 -13.14 8.93
N SER A 414 -20.58 -13.38 9.63
CA SER A 414 -20.16 -12.60 10.77
C SER A 414 -19.69 -11.23 10.25
N HIS A 415 -20.60 -10.48 9.64
CA HIS A 415 -20.41 -9.08 9.33
C HIS A 415 -20.29 -8.35 10.67
N SER A 416 -19.10 -7.83 10.97
CA SER A 416 -18.92 -6.89 12.07
C SER A 416 -19.73 -5.63 11.76
N ARG A 417 -20.97 -5.58 12.27
CA ARG A 417 -21.85 -4.41 12.21
C ARG A 417 -21.23 -3.31 13.06
N LYS A 418 -20.78 -2.24 12.41
CA LYS A 418 -20.30 -1.05 13.11
C LYS A 418 -21.48 -0.08 13.21
N MET A 419 -21.88 0.25 14.43
CA MET A 419 -22.81 1.35 14.68
C MET A 419 -22.08 2.68 14.55
N VAL A 420 -22.57 3.55 13.67
CA VAL A 420 -22.04 4.90 13.52
C VAL A 420 -23.03 5.87 14.15
N LEU A 421 -22.55 6.68 15.09
CA LEU A 421 -23.29 7.78 15.68
C LEU A 421 -23.19 8.99 14.75
N ILE A 422 -24.31 9.43 14.20
CA ILE A 422 -24.38 10.64 13.37
C ILE A 422 -25.03 11.72 14.21
N LYS A 423 -24.26 12.77 14.51
CA LYS A 423 -24.70 13.90 15.32
C LYS A 423 -24.89 15.10 14.39
N THR A 424 -26.14 15.37 14.04
CA THR A 424 -26.50 16.51 13.19
C THR A 424 -26.84 17.69 14.08
N ILE A 425 -26.19 18.83 13.84
CA ILE A 425 -26.43 20.08 14.56
C ILE A 425 -27.20 20.99 13.62
N GLU A 426 -28.47 21.24 13.95
CA GLU A 426 -29.31 22.18 13.21
C GLU A 426 -29.55 23.44 14.06
N THR A 427 -29.31 24.61 13.49
CA THR A 427 -29.59 25.88 14.18
C THR A 427 -30.97 26.36 13.75
N ARG A 428 -31.97 26.21 14.63
CA ARG A 428 -33.33 26.71 14.39
C ARG A 428 -33.61 27.85 15.36
N ASN A 429 -33.94 29.03 14.84
CA ASN A 429 -34.26 30.22 15.62
C ASN A 429 -33.14 30.72 16.56
N GLY A 430 -31.88 30.48 16.23
CA GLY A 430 -30.73 30.91 17.04
C GLY A 430 -30.34 29.97 18.18
N GLU A 431 -31.09 28.87 18.39
CA GLU A 431 -30.69 27.78 19.29
C GLU A 431 -30.17 26.59 18.47
N GLN A 432 -29.05 26.02 18.92
CA GLN A 432 -28.48 24.81 18.33
C GLN A 432 -29.22 23.60 18.88
N VAL A 433 -29.96 22.91 18.02
CA VAL A 433 -30.61 21.64 18.34
C VAL A 433 -29.75 20.53 17.77
N VAL A 434 -29.23 19.70 18.68
CA VAL A 434 -28.36 18.58 18.32
C VAL A 434 -29.17 17.29 18.34
N THR A 435 -29.39 16.71 17.17
CA THR A 435 -30.06 15.41 17.02
C THR A 435 -29.04 14.31 16.74
N GLU A 436 -29.03 13.29 17.60
CA GLU A 436 -28.14 12.15 17.49
C GLU A 436 -28.92 10.95 16.96
N SER A 437 -28.53 10.43 15.80
CA SER A 437 -29.15 9.27 15.17
C SER A 437 -28.10 8.19 14.95
N GLN A 438 -28.44 6.95 15.33
CA GLN A 438 -27.57 5.80 15.16
C GLN A 438 -27.89 5.14 13.82
N LYS A 439 -26.88 4.96 12.96
CA LYS A 439 -27.03 4.29 11.67
C LYS A 439 -26.07 3.12 11.59
N GLU A 440 -26.61 1.95 11.30
CA GLU A 440 -25.85 0.71 11.16
C GLU A 440 -25.27 0.65 9.74
N GLN A 441 -23.93 0.56 9.62
CA GLN A 441 -23.24 0.47 8.32
C GLN A 441 -22.72 -0.97 8.12
N ARG A 442 -23.08 -1.61 7.01
CA ARG A 442 -22.52 -2.90 6.59
C ARG A 442 -21.16 -2.67 5.92
N SER A 443 -20.12 -3.40 6.33
CA SER A 443 -18.80 -3.33 5.70
C SER A 443 -18.78 -4.15 4.42
N GLU A 444 -18.65 -3.51 3.26
CA GLU A 444 -18.26 -4.18 2.02
C GLU A 444 -16.75 -4.45 2.06
N LEU A 445 -16.36 -5.64 2.49
CA LEU A 445 -15.02 -6.19 2.31
C LEU A 445 -15.19 -7.56 1.68
N ASP A 446 -15.19 -7.59 0.34
CA ASP A 446 -14.68 -8.71 -0.46
C ASP A 446 -14.72 -8.35 -1.96
N LYS A 447 -13.64 -7.70 -2.42
CA LYS A 447 -13.26 -7.61 -3.84
C LYS A 447 -11.74 -7.70 -3.98
N SER A 448 -11.11 -8.75 -3.45
CA SER A 448 -9.73 -9.11 -3.84
C SER A 448 -9.35 -10.53 -3.40
N SER A 449 -9.96 -11.55 -3.99
CA SER A 449 -9.33 -12.87 -4.13
C SER A 449 -10.12 -13.75 -5.08
N THR A 450 -9.93 -13.56 -6.38
CA THR A 450 -10.15 -14.63 -7.37
C THR A 450 -9.29 -14.38 -8.61
N HIS A 451 -7.97 -14.51 -8.44
CA HIS A 451 -7.08 -14.86 -9.55
C HIS A 451 -6.17 -16.00 -9.10
N SER A 452 -6.68 -17.21 -9.31
CA SER A 452 -5.91 -18.42 -9.57
C SER A 452 -6.87 -19.38 -10.24
N TYR A 453 -6.80 -19.43 -11.57
CA TYR A 453 -6.66 -20.63 -12.38
C TYR A 453 -6.21 -20.20 -13.78
#